data_AF-A0A510E3A2-F1
#
_entry.id   AF-A0A510E3A2-F1
#
_cell.length_a   1.000
_cell.length_b   1.000
_cell.length_c   1.000
_cell.angle_alpha   90.00
_cell.angle_beta   90.00
_cell.angle_gamma   90.00
#
_symmetry.space_group_name_H-M   'P 1'
#
loop_
_entity.id
_entity.type
_entity.pdbx_description
1 polymer ?
#
loop_
_entity_poly.entity_id
_entity_poly.type
_entity_poly.pdbx_seq_one_letter_code
_entity_poly.pdbx_strand_id
1 'polypeptide(L)'
;MSDIKVSRVLFEFETIIKDHSFYLEELENMVSIPDFDVDKAERVIKRMRRLRRDLERGITVITQNVDFMNEKQTKEEALGILNYLMVVGLKEEKDTINQLKENMNRRGITNDLEKDLDQLQRILNSISRFSF
;
A
#
# COMPACT_ATOMS: atom_id res chain seq x y z
N MET A 1 23.48 -3.89 -12.34
CA MET A 1 23.15 -2.60 -11.66
C MET A 1 21.67 -2.55 -11.32
N SER A 2 20.78 -2.98 -12.22
CA SER A 2 19.35 -3.18 -11.96
C SER A 2 19.08 -4.16 -10.82
N ASP A 3 19.77 -5.31 -10.80
CA ASP A 3 19.59 -6.33 -9.74
C ASP A 3 19.87 -5.75 -8.34
N ILE A 4 21.02 -5.08 -8.14
CA ILE A 4 21.39 -4.43 -6.87
C ILE A 4 20.33 -3.40 -6.40
N LYS A 5 19.77 -2.61 -7.34
CA LYS A 5 18.74 -1.63 -7.00
C LYS A 5 17.46 -2.31 -6.51
N VAL A 6 17.05 -3.38 -7.19
CA VAL A 6 15.85 -4.14 -6.81
C VAL A 6 16.08 -4.88 -5.51
N SER A 7 17.19 -5.60 -5.33
CA SER A 7 17.50 -6.32 -4.08
C SER A 7 17.49 -5.40 -2.85
N ARG A 8 18.00 -4.17 -2.98
CA ARG A 8 17.93 -3.18 -1.90
C ARG A 8 16.48 -2.82 -1.54
N VAL A 9 15.63 -2.62 -2.55
CA VAL A 9 14.21 -2.32 -2.33
C VAL A 9 13.52 -3.51 -1.68
N LEU A 10 13.79 -4.74 -2.11
CA LEU A 10 13.20 -5.93 -1.49
C LEU A 10 13.57 -6.05 -0.01
N PHE A 11 14.83 -5.75 0.35
CA PHE A 11 15.26 -5.70 1.75
C PHE A 11 14.53 -4.62 2.55
N GLU A 12 14.38 -3.41 1.99
CA GLU A 12 13.63 -2.33 2.64
C GLU A 12 12.14 -2.69 2.79
N PHE A 13 11.57 -3.41 1.82
CA PHE A 13 10.18 -3.84 1.81
C PHE A 13 9.82 -4.82 2.93
N GLU A 14 10.75 -5.63 3.45
CA GLU A 14 10.48 -6.53 4.58
C GLU A 14 9.90 -5.79 5.79
N THR A 15 10.48 -4.64 6.13
CA THR A 15 10.01 -3.82 7.26
C THR A 15 8.78 -3.00 6.87
N ILE A 16 8.78 -2.40 5.68
CA ILE A 16 7.69 -1.52 5.23
C ILE A 16 6.38 -2.30 5.10
N ILE A 17 6.41 -3.50 4.53
CA ILE A 17 5.21 -4.35 4.38
C ILE A 17 4.71 -4.79 5.75
N LYS A 18 5.60 -5.20 6.65
CA LYS A 18 5.21 -5.59 8.00
C LYS A 18 4.49 -4.45 8.74
N ASP A 19 5.05 -3.25 8.69
CA ASP A 19 4.44 -2.07 9.31
C ASP A 19 3.11 -1.71 8.64
N HIS A 20 3.05 -1.82 7.30
CA HIS A 20 1.83 -1.56 6.53
C HIS A 20 0.71 -2.52 6.92
N SER A 21 0.99 -3.83 6.96
CA SER A 21 0.00 -4.83 7.38
C SER A 21 -0.50 -4.58 8.81
N PHE A 22 0.40 -4.22 9.74
CA PHE A 22 0.01 -3.90 11.11
C PHE A 22 -0.98 -2.74 11.19
N TYR A 23 -0.70 -1.63 10.49
CA TYR A 23 -1.58 -0.46 10.52
C TYR A 23 -2.86 -0.67 9.71
N LEU A 24 -2.81 -1.46 8.64
CA LEU A 24 -3.99 -1.85 7.89
C LEU A 24 -4.96 -2.65 8.76
N GLU A 25 -4.45 -3.68 9.45
CA GLU A 25 -5.24 -4.47 10.40
C GLU A 25 -5.82 -3.60 11.52
N GLU A 26 -5.02 -2.65 12.05
CA GLU A 26 -5.51 -1.71 13.05
C GLU A 26 -6.68 -0.86 12.52
N LEU A 27 -6.60 -0.42 11.26
CA LEU A 27 -7.63 0.38 10.61
C LEU A 27 -8.88 -0.43 10.28
N GLU A 28 -8.73 -1.65 9.78
CA GLU A 28 -9.81 -2.61 9.49
C GLU A 28 -10.65 -2.90 10.74
N ASN A 29 -9.97 -3.14 11.86
CA ASN A 29 -10.61 -3.35 13.15
C ASN A 29 -11.39 -2.09 13.59
N MET A 30 -10.90 -0.89 13.31
CA MET A 30 -11.63 0.35 13.62
C MET A 30 -12.86 0.53 12.74
N VAL A 31 -12.73 0.40 11.42
CA VAL A 31 -13.86 0.66 10.49
C VAL A 31 -15.01 -0.32 10.65
N SER A 32 -14.73 -1.50 11.23
CA SER A 32 -15.72 -2.51 11.56
C SER A 32 -16.64 -2.14 12.74
N ILE A 33 -16.33 -1.06 13.48
CA ILE A 33 -17.05 -0.65 14.69
C ILE A 33 -17.88 0.63 14.43
N PRO A 34 -19.21 0.63 14.71
CA PRO A 34 -20.11 1.75 14.43
C PRO A 34 -19.75 3.10 15.06
N ASP A 35 -18.96 3.12 16.15
CA ASP A 35 -18.52 4.32 16.89
C ASP A 35 -16.99 4.34 17.09
N PHE A 36 -16.22 4.00 16.05
CA PHE A 36 -14.75 4.07 16.11
C PHE A 36 -14.20 5.47 16.47
N ASP A 37 -13.05 5.46 17.16
CA ASP A 37 -12.27 6.64 17.54
C ASP A 37 -11.67 7.31 16.30
N VAL A 38 -12.21 8.48 15.95
CA VAL A 38 -11.84 9.25 14.76
C VAL A 38 -10.42 9.77 14.86
N ASP A 39 -10.01 10.31 16.02
CA ASP A 39 -8.65 10.83 16.21
C ASP A 39 -7.62 9.72 16.07
N LYS A 40 -7.96 8.52 16.53
CA LYS A 40 -7.12 7.34 16.35
C LYS A 40 -7.04 6.93 14.87
N ALA A 41 -8.16 6.89 14.16
CA ALA A 41 -8.20 6.58 12.74
C ALA A 41 -7.34 7.57 11.92
N GLU A 42 -7.43 8.87 12.20
CA GLU A 42 -6.60 9.90 11.55
C GLU A 42 -5.10 9.70 11.81
N ARG A 43 -4.72 9.32 13.05
CA ARG A 43 -3.32 8.99 13.37
C ARG A 43 -2.83 7.79 12.58
N VAL A 44 -3.64 6.74 12.43
CA VAL A 44 -3.30 5.55 11.64
C VAL A 44 -3.18 5.90 10.16
N ILE A 45 -4.14 6.64 9.60
CA ILE A 45 -4.07 7.13 8.21
C ILE A 45 -2.80 7.94 7.95
N LYS A 46 -2.39 8.80 8.87
CA LYS A 46 -1.14 9.57 8.74
C LYS A 46 0.11 8.67 8.67
N ARG A 47 0.11 7.54 9.38
CA ARG A 47 1.20 6.53 9.32
C ARG A 47 1.14 5.75 8.01
N MET A 48 -0.04 5.28 7.63
CA MET A 48 -0.30 4.61 6.35
C MET A 48 0.15 5.46 5.16
N ARG A 49 -0.16 6.77 5.16
CA ARG A 49 0.32 7.72 4.13
C ARG A 49 1.84 7.78 3.99
N ARG A 50 2.59 7.58 5.08
CA ARG A 50 4.07 7.54 5.04
C ARG A 50 4.53 6.24 4.38
N LEU A 51 4.04 5.12 4.87
CA LEU A 51 4.37 3.79 4.34
C LEU A 51 4.01 3.66 2.88
N ARG A 52 2.83 4.15 2.46
CA ARG A 52 2.39 4.17 1.07
C ARG A 52 3.35 4.92 0.16
N ARG A 53 3.92 6.04 0.60
CA ARG A 53 4.93 6.77 -0.19
C ARG A 53 6.23 5.98 -0.32
N ASP A 54 6.63 5.26 0.72
CA ASP A 54 7.84 4.44 0.68
C ASP A 54 7.63 3.19 -0.20
N LEU A 55 6.45 2.56 -0.12
CA LEU A 55 6.00 1.52 -1.05
C LEU A 55 6.00 2.04 -2.50
N GLU A 56 5.38 3.19 -2.77
CA GLU A 56 5.30 3.78 -4.12
C GLU A 56 6.70 4.01 -4.72
N ARG A 57 7.66 4.49 -3.92
CA ARG A 57 9.05 4.66 -4.35
C ARG A 57 9.70 3.33 -4.71
N GLY A 58 9.57 2.31 -3.85
CA GLY A 58 10.13 0.99 -4.13
C GLY A 58 9.48 0.32 -5.34
N ILE A 59 8.15 0.39 -5.46
CA ILE A 59 7.39 -0.08 -6.61
C ILE A 59 7.90 0.57 -7.89
N THR A 60 8.11 1.89 -7.88
CA THR A 60 8.65 2.62 -9.03
C THR A 60 10.03 2.08 -9.44
N VAL A 61 10.92 1.80 -8.47
CA VAL A 61 12.23 1.22 -8.76
C VAL A 61 12.08 -0.19 -9.36
N ILE A 62 11.24 -1.05 -8.78
CA ILE A 62 11.03 -2.41 -9.29
C ILE A 62 10.48 -2.37 -10.72
N THR A 63 9.38 -1.65 -10.94
CA THR A 63 8.68 -1.59 -12.24
C THR A 63 9.51 -0.98 -13.38
N GLN A 64 10.54 -0.18 -13.06
CA GLN A 64 11.49 0.37 -14.03
C GLN A 64 12.68 -0.56 -14.34
N ASN A 65 12.97 -1.54 -13.47
CA ASN A 65 14.20 -2.34 -13.54
C ASN A 65 13.95 -3.84 -13.75
N VAL A 66 12.77 -4.38 -13.38
CA VAL A 66 12.48 -5.81 -13.32
C VAL A 66 12.61 -6.54 -14.65
N ASP A 67 12.30 -5.87 -15.77
CA ASP A 67 12.43 -6.45 -17.12
C ASP A 67 13.90 -6.64 -17.54
N PHE A 68 14.81 -5.86 -16.94
CA PHE A 68 16.24 -5.85 -17.24
C PHE A 68 17.09 -6.64 -16.24
N MET A 69 16.46 -7.35 -15.31
CA MET A 69 17.15 -8.18 -14.32
C MET A 69 17.63 -9.49 -14.94
N ASN A 70 18.82 -9.93 -14.52
CA ASN A 70 19.41 -11.21 -14.94
C ASN A 70 19.23 -12.28 -13.85
N GLU A 71 19.18 -11.87 -12.58
CA GLU A 71 18.98 -12.79 -11.48
C GLU A 71 17.53 -13.24 -11.39
N LYS A 72 17.28 -14.51 -11.76
CA LYS A 72 15.94 -15.08 -11.82
C LYS A 72 15.23 -15.06 -10.45
N GLN A 73 15.94 -15.41 -9.37
CA GLN A 73 15.35 -15.48 -8.03
C GLN A 73 14.87 -14.10 -7.57
N THR A 74 15.74 -13.09 -7.57
CA THR A 74 15.35 -11.72 -7.17
C THR A 74 14.24 -11.18 -8.07
N LYS A 75 14.22 -11.53 -9.36
CA LYS A 75 13.14 -11.13 -10.28
C LYS A 75 11.80 -11.75 -9.87
N GLU A 76 11.77 -13.04 -9.54
CA GLU A 76 10.57 -13.74 -9.07
C GLU A 76 10.08 -13.16 -7.73
N GLU A 77 10.99 -12.89 -6.79
CA GLU A 77 10.65 -12.25 -5.52
C GLU A 77 10.03 -10.86 -5.72
N ALA A 78 10.62 -10.05 -6.60
CA ALA A 78 10.12 -8.71 -6.91
C ALA A 78 8.72 -8.76 -7.54
N LEU A 79 8.49 -9.65 -8.51
CA LEU A 79 7.17 -9.85 -9.12
C LEU A 79 6.15 -10.38 -8.09
N GLY A 80 6.58 -11.30 -7.23
CA GLY A 80 5.76 -11.82 -6.13
C GLY A 80 5.27 -10.71 -5.19
N ILE A 81 6.16 -9.78 -4.81
CA ILE A 81 5.77 -8.63 -3.98
C ILE A 81 4.82 -7.69 -4.73
N LEU A 82 5.06 -7.39 -6.01
CA LEU A 82 4.12 -6.57 -6.79
C LEU A 82 2.72 -7.22 -6.83
N ASN A 83 2.66 -8.53 -7.00
CA ASN A 83 1.39 -9.27 -7.00
C ASN A 83 0.71 -9.23 -5.63
N TYR A 84 1.45 -9.45 -4.55
CA TYR A 84 0.93 -9.32 -3.18
C TYR A 84 0.33 -7.93 -2.93
N LEU A 85 1.03 -6.87 -3.31
CA LEU A 85 0.57 -5.50 -3.13
C LEU A 85 -0.69 -5.20 -3.98
N MET A 86 -0.80 -5.80 -5.16
CA MET A 86 -1.96 -5.65 -6.06
C MET A 86 -3.21 -6.38 -5.54
N VAL A 87 -3.05 -7.58 -4.98
CA VAL A 87 -4.19 -8.44 -4.61
C VAL A 87 -4.63 -8.20 -3.17
N VAL A 88 -3.68 -7.99 -2.27
CA VAL A 88 -3.88 -7.92 -0.82
C VAL A 88 -3.51 -6.51 -0.36
N GLY A 89 -2.22 -6.21 -0.17
CA GLY A 89 -1.77 -5.00 0.55
C GLY A 89 -2.45 -3.68 0.16
N LEU A 90 -2.22 -3.14 -1.04
CA LEU A 90 -2.73 -1.82 -1.43
C LEU A 90 -4.21 -1.85 -1.83
N LYS A 91 -4.72 -3.01 -2.26
CA LYS A 91 -6.13 -3.18 -2.61
C LYS A 91 -7.00 -3.17 -1.37
N GLU A 92 -6.65 -3.95 -0.36
CA GLU A 92 -7.32 -3.97 0.94
C GLU A 92 -7.22 -2.61 1.62
N GLU A 93 -6.05 -1.94 1.55
CA GLU A 93 -5.94 -0.56 2.03
C GLU A 93 -6.95 0.37 1.35
N LYS A 94 -7.09 0.28 0.03
CA LYS A 94 -8.03 1.11 -0.72
C LYS A 94 -9.48 0.85 -0.29
N ASP A 95 -9.85 -0.42 -0.15
CA ASP A 95 -11.20 -0.82 0.24
C ASP A 95 -11.51 -0.35 1.68
N THR A 96 -10.57 -0.53 2.60
CA THR A 96 -10.66 -0.09 4.00
C THR A 96 -10.74 1.44 4.12
N ILE A 97 -9.95 2.19 3.35
CA ILE A 97 -10.04 3.66 3.30
C ILE A 97 -11.39 4.10 2.73
N ASN A 98 -11.93 3.41 1.72
CA ASN A 98 -13.24 3.75 1.19
C ASN A 98 -14.35 3.53 2.23
N GLN A 99 -14.29 2.42 2.99
CA GLN A 99 -15.21 2.18 4.10
C GLN A 99 -15.08 3.26 5.20
N LEU A 100 -13.85 3.63 5.57
CA LEU A 100 -13.61 4.72 6.53
C LEU A 100 -14.25 6.02 6.06
N LYS A 101 -14.01 6.40 4.80
CA LYS A 101 -14.59 7.60 4.17
C LYS A 101 -16.11 7.59 4.25
N GLU A 102 -16.74 6.48 3.89
CA GLU A 102 -18.20 6.33 3.96
C GLU A 102 -18.72 6.47 5.39
N ASN A 103 -18.06 5.84 6.37
CA ASN A 103 -18.45 5.95 7.77
C ASN A 103 -18.30 7.37 8.31
N MET A 104 -17.20 8.06 7.99
CA MET A 104 -17.00 9.47 8.38
C MET A 104 -18.05 10.38 7.75
N ASN A 105 -18.36 10.19 6.47
CA ASN A 105 -19.39 10.95 5.75
C ASN A 105 -20.78 10.75 6.36
N ARG A 106 -21.14 9.51 6.73
CA ARG A 106 -22.43 9.22 7.42
C ARG A 106 -22.55 9.93 8.77
N ARG A 107 -21.42 10.18 9.44
CA ARG A 107 -21.36 10.95 10.71
C ARG A 107 -21.24 12.46 10.50
N GLY A 108 -21.23 12.95 9.26
CA GLY A 108 -21.05 14.37 8.95
C GLY A 108 -19.63 14.89 9.19
N ILE A 109 -18.63 14.00 9.26
CA ILE A 109 -17.23 14.36 9.52
C ILE A 109 -16.52 14.64 8.19
N THR A 110 -16.01 15.86 8.04
CA THR A 110 -15.20 16.24 6.88
C THR A 110 -13.86 15.52 6.91
N ASN A 111 -13.45 14.95 5.77
CA ASN A 111 -12.20 14.21 5.63
C ASN A 111 -11.57 14.44 4.24
N ASP A 112 -10.29 14.13 4.09
CA ASP A 112 -9.52 14.29 2.85
C ASP A 112 -9.12 12.95 2.21
N LEU A 113 -9.81 11.86 2.58
CA LEU A 113 -9.48 10.48 2.20
C LEU A 113 -9.62 10.19 0.70
N GLU A 114 -10.35 11.03 -0.03
CA GLU A 114 -10.44 10.91 -1.50
C GLU A 114 -9.08 10.99 -2.17
N LYS A 115 -8.19 11.85 -1.66
CA LYS A 115 -6.82 11.97 -2.19
C LYS A 115 -6.01 10.70 -1.98
N ASP A 116 -6.26 9.97 -0.90
CA ASP A 116 -5.62 8.69 -0.61
C ASP A 116 -6.10 7.62 -1.57
N LEU A 117 -7.41 7.56 -1.83
CA LEU A 117 -8.01 6.63 -2.80
C LEU A 117 -7.46 6.86 -4.21
N ASP A 118 -7.36 8.12 -4.63
CA ASP A 118 -6.75 8.49 -5.92
C ASP A 118 -5.29 8.07 -6.01
N GLN A 119 -4.51 8.25 -4.93
CA GLN A 119 -3.12 7.81 -4.89
C GLN A 119 -3.01 6.29 -5.00
N LEU A 120 -3.80 5.55 -4.23
CA LEU A 120 -3.82 4.09 -4.27
C LEU A 120 -4.20 3.57 -5.65
N GLN A 121 -5.22 4.16 -6.29
CA GLN A 121 -5.60 3.78 -7.64
C GLN A 121 -4.47 4.00 -8.65
N ARG A 122 -3.73 5.11 -8.55
CA ARG A 122 -2.55 5.35 -9.42
C ARG A 122 -1.47 4.30 -9.21
N ILE A 123 -1.17 3.95 -7.96
CA ILE A 123 -0.16 2.92 -7.65
C ILE A 123 -0.60 1.56 -8.19
N LEU A 124 -1.85 1.15 -7.94
CA LEU A 124 -2.43 -0.11 -8.45
C LEU A 124 -2.38 -0.17 -9.98
N ASN A 125 -2.68 0.94 -10.68
CA ASN A 125 -2.57 1.00 -12.13
C ASN A 125 -1.13 0.85 -12.63
N SER A 126 -0.13 1.30 -11.86
CA SER A 126 1.28 1.17 -12.25
C SER A 126 1.81 -0.26 -12.15
N ILE A 127 1.23 -1.08 -11.27
CA ILE A 127 1.65 -2.47 -11.03
C ILE A 127 0.82 -3.49 -11.80
N SER A 128 -0.37 -3.13 -12.31
CA SER A 128 -1.31 -4.05 -12.97
C SER A 128 -0.72 -4.79 -14.18
N ARG A 129 0.26 -4.20 -14.86
CA ARG A 129 0.96 -4.86 -15.99
C ARG A 129 1.91 -6.00 -15.56
N PHE A 130 2.18 -6.12 -14.27
CA PHE A 130 3.09 -7.11 -13.68
C PHE A 130 2.37 -8.12 -12.78
N SER A 131 1.09 -7.90 -12.48
CA SER A 131 0.25 -8.85 -11.74
C SER A 131 -0.32 -9.91 -12.67
N PHE A 132 -0.39 -11.16 -12.21
CA PHE A 132 -0.85 -12.32 -12.96
C PHE A 132 -2.01 -13.02 -12.24
#